data_AF-A0A838EFF1-F1
#
_entry.id   AF-A0A838EFF1-F1
#
_cell.length_a   1.000
_cell.length_b   1.000
_cell.length_c   1.000
_cell.angle_alpha   90.00
_cell.angle_beta   90.00
_cell.angle_gamma   90.00
#
_symmetry.space_group_name_H-M   'P 1'
#
loop_
_entity.id
_entity.type
_entity.pdbx_description
1 polymer ?
#
loop_
_entity_poly.entity_id
_entity_poly.type
_entity_poly.pdbx_seq_one_letter_code
_entity_poly.pdbx_strand_id
1 'polypeptide(L)'
;AVEGHDTPLLQETRHKMQRITSRLTEKYRGAELVTSAFDPRERGAQLAQLYLTRAFKLLDEEYADIPAIERSIRELQEGSR
;
A
#
# COMPACT_ATOMS: atom_id res chain seq x y z
N ALA A 1 -19.90 24.36 2.45
CA ALA A 1 -19.79 23.07 3.14
C ALA A 1 -19.77 21.96 2.10
N VAL A 2 -18.60 21.41 1.81
CA VAL A 2 -18.36 20.31 0.85
C VAL A 2 -17.60 19.22 1.59
N GLU A 3 -18.19 18.67 2.66
CA GLU A 3 -17.55 17.62 3.48
C GLU A 3 -18.22 16.25 3.30
N GLY A 4 -19.33 16.16 2.53
CA GLY A 4 -20.13 14.93 2.43
C GLY A 4 -19.87 14.04 1.22
N HIS A 5 -19.18 14.52 0.18
CA HIS A 5 -19.07 13.80 -1.10
C HIS A 5 -17.86 12.85 -1.18
N ASP A 6 -16.81 13.06 -0.39
CA ASP A 6 -15.57 12.28 -0.50
C ASP A 6 -15.60 10.97 0.28
N THR A 7 -16.35 10.90 1.39
CA THR A 7 -16.39 9.70 2.23
C THR A 7 -16.97 8.47 1.50
N PRO A 8 -18.09 8.56 0.76
CA PRO A 8 -18.62 7.42 0.02
C PRO A 8 -17.67 6.91 -1.06
N LEU A 9 -17.05 7.81 -1.83
CA LEU A 9 -16.11 7.46 -2.90
C LEU A 9 -14.84 6.81 -2.35
N LEU A 10 -14.34 7.32 -1.24
CA LEU A 10 -13.18 6.77 -0.53
C LEU A 10 -13.49 5.36 -0.02
N GLN A 11 -14.64 5.14 0.61
CA GLN A 11 -15.05 3.78 1.04
C GLN A 11 -15.26 2.82 -0.14
N GLU A 12 -15.86 3.27 -1.24
CA GLU A 12 -16.03 2.45 -2.45
C GLU A 12 -14.66 2.03 -3.01
N THR A 13 -13.72 2.97 -3.08
CA THR A 13 -12.34 2.72 -3.53
C THR A 13 -11.66 1.69 -2.63
N ARG A 14 -11.84 1.81 -1.30
CA ARG A 14 -11.28 0.86 -0.32
C ARG A 14 -11.78 -0.55 -0.56
N HIS A 15 -13.11 -0.70 -0.71
CA HIS A 15 -13.73 -1.99 -0.97
C HIS A 15 -13.25 -2.61 -2.28
N LYS A 16 -13.11 -1.81 -3.35
CA LYS A 16 -12.56 -2.28 -4.63
C LYS A 16 -11.14 -2.80 -4.46
N MET A 17 -10.27 -2.06 -3.78
CA MET A 17 -8.89 -2.50 -3.51
C MET A 17 -8.87 -3.79 -2.69
N GLN A 18 -9.64 -3.89 -1.61
CA GLN A 18 -9.74 -5.10 -0.78
C GLN A 18 -10.22 -6.33 -1.58
N ARG A 19 -11.20 -6.12 -2.48
CA ARG A 19 -11.71 -7.21 -3.34
C ARG A 19 -10.65 -7.73 -4.31
N ILE A 20 -9.73 -6.87 -4.75
CA ILE A 20 -8.60 -7.27 -5.60
C ILE A 20 -7.55 -7.97 -4.74
N THR A 21 -7.11 -7.35 -3.66
CA THR A 21 -5.98 -7.83 -2.85
C THR A 21 -6.31 -9.10 -2.07
N SER A 22 -7.56 -9.34 -1.70
CA SER A 22 -8.01 -10.61 -1.07
C SER A 22 -7.84 -11.85 -1.94
N ARG A 23 -7.59 -11.68 -3.24
CA ARG A 23 -7.31 -12.79 -4.17
C ARG A 23 -5.82 -13.02 -4.40
N LEU A 24 -4.97 -12.13 -3.87
CA LEU A 24 -3.53 -12.23 -4.00
C LEU A 24 -2.97 -13.08 -2.86
N THR A 25 -1.86 -13.76 -3.13
CA THR A 25 -1.12 -14.46 -2.07
C THR A 25 -0.46 -13.45 -1.12
N GLU A 26 -0.29 -13.86 0.13
CA GLU A 26 0.25 -13.01 1.20
C GLU A 26 1.59 -12.37 0.85
N LYS A 27 2.41 -13.04 0.03
CA LYS A 27 3.71 -12.49 -0.42
C LYS A 27 3.59 -11.14 -1.11
N TYR A 28 2.44 -10.78 -1.66
CA TYR A 28 2.20 -9.48 -2.29
C TYR A 28 1.80 -8.36 -1.31
N ARG A 29 1.60 -8.66 -0.02
CA ARG A 29 1.29 -7.67 1.03
C ARG A 29 0.15 -6.71 0.68
N GLY A 30 -0.92 -7.29 0.12
CA GLY A 30 -2.06 -6.54 -0.38
C GLY A 30 -2.87 -5.85 0.74
N ALA A 31 -2.85 -6.41 1.96
CA ALA A 31 -3.50 -5.81 3.12
C ALA A 31 -2.78 -4.53 3.59
N GLU A 32 -1.44 -4.56 3.61
CA GLU A 32 -0.61 -3.42 3.96
C GLU A 32 -0.69 -2.32 2.91
N LEU A 33 -0.70 -2.67 1.62
CA LEU A 33 -0.96 -1.73 0.53
C LEU A 33 -2.28 -0.96 0.75
N VAL A 34 -3.38 -1.68 1.00
CA VAL A 34 -4.69 -1.05 1.25
C VAL A 34 -4.64 -0.21 2.52
N THR A 35 -3.99 -0.67 3.58
CA THR A 35 -3.91 0.09 4.82
C THR A 35 -3.13 1.39 4.63
N SER A 36 -2.00 1.34 3.94
CA SER A 36 -1.14 2.50 3.67
C SER A 36 -1.79 3.51 2.72
N ALA A 37 -2.49 3.05 1.68
CA ALA A 37 -3.16 3.94 0.72
C ALA A 37 -4.27 4.79 1.34
N PHE A 38 -4.76 4.41 2.53
CA PHE A 38 -5.79 5.12 3.28
C PHE A 38 -5.25 5.78 4.56
N ASP A 39 -3.94 5.77 4.80
CA ASP A 39 -3.33 6.60 5.84
C ASP A 39 -3.26 8.05 5.31
N PRO A 40 -3.93 9.02 5.95
CA PRO A 40 -4.00 10.40 5.45
C PRO A 40 -2.68 11.17 5.55
N ARG A 41 -1.67 10.62 6.23
CA ARG A 41 -0.33 11.21 6.31
C ARG A 41 0.45 10.96 5.01
N GLU A 42 1.39 11.84 4.68
CA GLU A 42 2.26 11.71 3.50
C GLU A 42 2.96 10.34 3.41
N ARG A 43 3.41 9.81 4.55
CA ARG A 43 4.01 8.47 4.65
C ARG A 43 3.11 7.36 4.10
N GLY A 44 1.78 7.52 4.14
CA GLY A 44 0.80 6.55 3.66
C GLY A 44 0.94 6.31 2.17
N ALA A 45 0.96 7.40 1.40
CA ALA A 45 1.19 7.36 -0.04
C ALA A 45 2.56 6.73 -0.38
N GLN A 46 3.61 7.09 0.37
CA GLN A 46 4.95 6.53 0.17
C GLN A 46 4.99 5.02 0.46
N LEU A 47 4.39 4.57 1.56
CA LEU A 47 4.29 3.14 1.90
C LEU A 47 3.47 2.37 0.86
N ALA A 48 2.34 2.91 0.41
CA ALA A 48 1.53 2.30 -0.64
C ALA A 48 2.32 2.13 -1.94
N GLN A 49 3.09 3.15 -2.34
CA GLN A 49 3.96 3.06 -3.50
C GLN A 49 5.02 1.98 -3.33
N LEU A 50 5.68 1.89 -2.17
CA LEU A 50 6.69 0.86 -1.91
C LEU A 50 6.11 -0.56 -1.94
N TYR A 51 4.93 -0.78 -1.35
CA TYR A 51 4.25 -2.08 -1.43
C TYR A 51 3.88 -2.46 -2.86
N LEU A 52 3.41 -1.49 -3.65
CA LEU A 52 3.09 -1.70 -5.06
C LEU A 52 4.34 -2.04 -5.88
N THR A 53 5.42 -1.25 -5.73
CA THR A 53 6.70 -1.51 -6.41
C THR A 53 7.24 -2.89 -6.05
N ARG A 54 7.21 -3.25 -4.76
CA ARG A 54 7.62 -4.57 -4.28
C ARG A 54 6.81 -5.69 -4.91
N ALA A 55 5.49 -5.53 -5.02
CA ALA A 55 4.61 -6.53 -5.61
C ALA A 55 4.92 -6.77 -7.11
N PHE A 56 5.23 -5.71 -7.86
CA PHE A 56 5.69 -5.83 -9.25
C PHE A 56 7.06 -6.50 -9.36
N LYS A 57 8.04 -6.10 -8.53
CA LYS A 57 9.36 -6.77 -8.49
C LYS A 57 9.24 -8.27 -8.19
N LEU A 58 8.32 -8.66 -7.31
CA LEU A 58 8.04 -10.08 -7.04
C LEU A 58 7.37 -10.80 -8.21
N LEU A 59 6.52 -10.11 -8.97
CA LEU A 59 5.83 -10.65 -10.14
C LEU A 59 6.83 -10.89 -11.29
N ASP A 60 7.74 -9.95 -11.50
CA ASP A 60 8.73 -9.96 -12.58
C ASP A 60 10.01 -10.73 -12.22
N GLU A 61 10.04 -11.36 -11.04
CA GLU A 61 11.18 -12.11 -10.49
C GLU A 61 12.48 -11.28 -10.31
N GLU A 62 12.33 -9.95 -10.23
CA GLU A 62 13.42 -8.98 -10.04
C GLU A 62 13.79 -8.84 -8.55
N TYR A 63 14.24 -9.95 -7.95
CA TYR A 63 14.48 -10.02 -6.51
C TYR A 63 15.61 -9.13 -5.97
N ALA A 64 16.53 -8.68 -6.84
CA ALA A 64 17.69 -7.88 -6.46
C ALA A 64 17.33 -6.53 -5.80
N ASP A 65 16.21 -5.92 -6.21
CA ASP A 65 15.78 -4.61 -5.71
C ASP A 65 14.95 -4.68 -4.42
N ILE A 66 14.36 -5.85 -4.14
CA ILE A 66 13.44 -6.04 -3.01
C ILE A 66 14.08 -5.72 -1.65
N PRO A 67 15.34 -6.10 -1.35
CA PRO A 67 15.96 -5.75 -0.07
C PRO A 67 16.05 -4.25 0.19
N ALA A 68 16.25 -3.43 -0.84
CA ALA A 68 16.27 -1.97 -0.68
C ALA A 68 14.87 -1.43 -0.39
N ILE A 69 13.86 -1.92 -1.11
CA ILE A 69 12.46 -1.55 -0.90
C ILE A 69 12.00 -1.93 0.53
N GLU A 70 12.35 -3.12 1.00
CA GLU A 70 12.03 -3.58 2.37
C GLU A 70 12.71 -2.74 3.45
N ARG A 71 13.93 -2.23 3.21
CA ARG A 71 14.57 -1.27 4.12
C ARG A 71 13.79 0.04 4.18
N SER A 72 13.43 0.62 3.03
CA SER A 72 12.65 1.86 2.99
C SER A 72 11.27 1.72 3.64
N ILE A 73 10.60 0.55 3.47
CA ILE A 73 9.34 0.27 4.16
C ILE A 73 9.54 0.31 5.69
N ARG A 74 10.57 -0.37 6.21
CA ARG A 74 10.86 -0.38 7.64
C ARG A 74 11.20 1.00 8.17
N GLU A 75 12.07 1.74 7.47
CA GLU A 75 12.47 3.10 7.86
C GLU A 75 11.26 4.05 7.97
N LEU A 76 10.33 3.99 7.01
CA LEU A 76 9.10 4.79 7.05
C LEU A 76 8.12 4.36 8.15
N GLN A 77 8.05 3.07 8.45
CA GLN A 77 7.24 2.55 9.55
C GLN A 77 7.81 2.92 10.92
N GLU A 78 9.14 2.87 11.07
CA GLU A 78 9.86 3.12 12.32
C GLU A 78 10.03 4.61 12.64
N GLY A 79 10.26 5.45 11.62
CA GLY A 79 10.35 6.92 11.75
C GLY A 79 9.03 7.61 12.14
N SER A 80 8.04 6.83 12.56
CA SER A 80 6.71 7.26 12.96
C SER A 80 6.37 6.97 14.42
N ARG A 81 7.34 6.48 15.20
CA ARG A 81 7.24 6.40 16.66
C ARG A 81 7.62 7.73 17.30
#